data_AF-A0A7C4C4X8-F1
#
_entry.id   AF-A0A7C4C4X8-F1
#
_cell.length_a   1.000
_cell.length_b   1.000
_cell.length_c   1.000
_cell.angle_alpha   90.00
_cell.angle_beta   90.00
_cell.angle_gamma   90.00
#
_symmetry.space_group_name_H-M   'P 1'
#
loop_
_entity.id
_entity.type
_entity.pdbx_description
1 polymer ?
#
loop_
_entity_poly.entity_id
_entity_poly.type
_entity_poly.pdbx_seq_one_letter_code
_entity_poly.pdbx_strand_id
1 'polypeptide(L)'
;MYVKLGGCTSRRKSFISKYYDVLAEFNVSRRVVNKALKYLIDRKITISNFNIEQGNVKTVKLLFPSETREDLTHTLVIGEYGVKCDCEASALRGYICSHIVAGLIILDMFFKSVGREFSIRSFPQLHKYIKEHGGNKS
;
A
#
# COMPACT_ATOMS: atom_id res chain seq x y z
N MET A 1 -11.08 -29.65 0.84
CA MET A 1 -9.60 -29.68 0.78
C MET A 1 -9.05 -28.57 1.65
N TYR A 2 -8.43 -28.89 2.79
CA TYR A 2 -7.80 -27.90 3.66
C TYR A 2 -6.30 -27.84 3.33
N VAL A 3 -5.83 -26.69 2.82
CA VAL A 3 -4.39 -26.47 2.64
C VAL A 3 -3.80 -26.11 4.00
N LYS A 4 -3.16 -27.10 4.62
CA LYS A 4 -2.37 -26.94 5.84
C LYS A 4 -1.10 -26.16 5.46
N LEU A 5 -1.07 -24.85 5.74
CA LEU A 5 0.13 -24.03 5.60
C LEU A 5 1.08 -24.30 6.77
N GLY A 6 1.74 -25.46 6.74
CA GLY A 6 2.85 -25.80 7.61
C GLY A 6 4.16 -25.26 7.04
N GLY A 7 4.86 -24.43 7.83
CA GLY A 7 6.30 -24.19 7.73
C GLY A 7 6.76 -23.13 6.72
N CYS A 8 7.24 -22.00 7.22
CA CYS A 8 8.61 -21.50 6.99
C CYS A 8 8.71 -20.04 7.49
N THR A 9 9.11 -19.86 8.75
CA THR A 9 9.34 -18.54 9.36
C THR A 9 10.44 -17.74 8.66
N SER A 10 11.35 -18.37 7.91
CA SER A 10 12.42 -17.69 7.15
C SER A 10 11.92 -17.00 5.88
N ARG A 11 11.04 -17.63 5.08
CA ARG A 11 10.43 -16.99 3.89
C ARG A 11 9.53 -15.80 4.25
N ARG A 12 8.84 -15.86 5.39
CA ARG A 12 7.99 -14.77 5.87
C ARG A 12 8.82 -13.54 6.26
N LYS A 13 9.98 -13.76 6.89
CA LYS A 13 10.94 -12.70 7.22
C LYS A 13 11.53 -12.05 5.95
N SER A 14 11.86 -12.83 4.91
CA SER A 14 12.42 -12.28 3.66
C SER A 14 11.41 -11.48 2.83
N PHE A 15 10.13 -11.87 2.87
CA PHE A 15 9.07 -11.15 2.17
C PHE A 15 8.79 -9.78 2.82
N ILE A 16 8.73 -9.75 4.14
CA ILE A 16 8.49 -8.51 4.90
C ILE A 16 9.71 -7.58 4.83
N SER A 17 10.94 -8.11 4.90
CA SER A 17 12.17 -7.32 4.81
C SER A 17 12.25 -6.53 3.50
N LYS A 18 11.84 -7.14 2.39
CA LYS A 18 11.83 -6.50 1.06
C LYS A 18 11.06 -5.18 1.04
N TYR A 19 9.91 -5.10 1.72
CA TYR A 19 9.12 -3.86 1.71
C TYR A 19 9.75 -2.77 2.56
N TYR A 20 10.45 -3.09 3.65
CA TYR A 20 11.15 -2.04 4.41
C TYR A 20 12.25 -1.38 3.59
N ASP A 21 13.04 -2.16 2.87
CA ASP A 21 14.16 -1.62 2.08
C ASP A 21 13.64 -0.69 0.97
N VAL A 22 12.61 -1.13 0.25
CA VAL A 22 11.99 -0.33 -0.83
C VAL A 22 11.31 0.92 -0.28
N LEU A 23 10.61 0.82 0.86
CA LEU A 23 9.87 1.96 1.42
C LEU A 23 10.76 2.95 2.18
N ALA A 24 11.93 2.50 2.66
CA ALA A 24 12.94 3.36 3.25
C ALA A 24 13.49 4.37 2.23
N GLU A 25 13.62 3.99 0.95
CA GLU A 25 14.00 4.89 -0.15
C GLU A 25 13.02 6.06 -0.31
N PHE A 26 11.76 5.86 0.11
CA PHE A 26 10.72 6.89 0.09
C PHE A 26 10.53 7.58 1.45
N ASN A 27 11.53 7.50 2.35
CA ASN A 27 11.48 8.06 3.71
C ASN A 27 10.29 7.54 4.56
N VAL A 28 9.77 6.35 4.26
CA VAL A 28 8.67 5.76 5.02
C VAL A 28 9.22 5.07 6.25
N SER A 29 8.76 5.48 7.43
CA SER A 29 9.21 4.88 8.69
C SER A 29 8.76 3.42 8.82
N ARG A 30 9.55 2.60 9.52
CA ARG A 30 9.19 1.20 9.85
C ARG A 30 7.83 1.10 10.54
N ARG A 31 7.45 2.10 11.35
CA ARG A 31 6.15 2.15 12.03
C ARG A 31 4.99 2.18 11.03
N VAL A 32 5.13 2.95 9.96
CA VAL A 32 4.11 3.04 8.90
C VAL A 32 4.00 1.71 8.15
N VAL A 33 5.13 1.08 7.82
CA VAL A 33 5.17 -0.23 7.15
C VAL A 33 4.54 -1.32 8.03
N ASN A 34 4.87 -1.37 9.33
CA ASN A 34 4.27 -2.31 10.28
C ASN A 34 2.75 -2.19 10.32
N LYS A 35 2.27 -0.96 10.35
CA LYS A 35 0.83 -0.66 10.38
C LYS A 35 0.15 -1.11 9.09
N ALA A 36 0.77 -0.89 7.94
CA ALA A 36 0.29 -1.37 6.65
C ALA A 36 0.16 -2.90 6.61
N LEU A 37 1.20 -3.60 7.07
CA LEU A 37 1.21 -5.07 7.15
C LEU A 37 0.13 -5.60 8.10
N LYS A 38 -0.14 -4.90 9.21
CA LYS A 38 -1.22 -5.25 10.13
C LYS A 38 -2.59 -5.26 9.42
N TYR A 39 -2.90 -4.24 8.62
CA TYR A 39 -4.16 -4.23 7.84
C TYR A 39 -4.29 -5.45 6.91
N LEU A 40 -3.19 -5.88 6.29
CA LEU A 40 -3.16 -7.03 5.40
C LEU A 40 -3.35 -8.36 6.16
N ILE A 41 -2.70 -8.50 7.32
CA ILE A 41 -2.79 -9.69 8.17
C ILE A 41 -4.19 -9.82 8.77
N ASP A 42 -4.73 -8.72 9.29
CA ASP A 42 -6.05 -8.69 9.92
C ASP A 42 -7.19 -8.78 8.90
N ARG A 43 -6.88 -8.73 7.59
CA ARG A 43 -7.82 -8.75 6.46
C ARG A 43 -8.93 -7.69 6.58
N LYS A 44 -8.59 -6.54 7.14
CA LYS A 44 -9.52 -5.44 7.39
C LYS A 44 -9.68 -4.49 6.19
N ILE A 45 -9.32 -4.92 4.98
CA ILE A 45 -9.29 -4.05 3.81
C ILE A 45 -10.42 -4.46 2.88
N THR A 46 -11.30 -3.51 2.56
CA THR A 46 -12.37 -3.73 1.58
C THR A 46 -11.96 -3.17 0.24
N ILE A 47 -12.03 -4.00 -0.80
CA ILE A 47 -11.75 -3.58 -2.17
C ILE A 47 -13.06 -3.05 -2.77
N SER A 48 -13.14 -1.73 -2.99
CA SER A 48 -14.33 -1.07 -3.55
C SER A 48 -14.28 -0.99 -5.08
N ASN A 49 -13.09 -0.84 -5.66
CA ASN A 49 -12.88 -0.86 -7.10
C ASN A 49 -11.48 -1.39 -7.41
N PHE A 50 -11.35 -2.20 -8.45
CA PHE A 50 -10.08 -2.78 -8.87
C PHE A 50 -10.05 -2.92 -10.40
N ASN A 51 -9.78 -1.82 -11.10
CA ASN A 51 -9.65 -1.77 -12.55
C ASN A 51 -8.17 -1.69 -12.96
N ILE A 52 -7.74 -2.68 -13.74
CA ILE A 52 -6.41 -2.78 -14.35
C ILE A 52 -6.61 -3.18 -15.81
N GLU A 53 -6.10 -2.35 -16.73
CA GLU A 53 -6.26 -2.57 -18.17
C GLU A 53 -4.88 -2.70 -18.83
N GLN A 54 -4.68 -3.78 -19.57
CA GLN A 54 -3.42 -4.08 -20.28
C GLN A 54 -2.17 -4.08 -19.38
N GLY A 55 -2.34 -4.20 -18.05
CA GLY A 55 -1.25 -4.15 -17.08
C GLY A 55 -1.00 -2.79 -16.46
N ASN A 56 -1.79 -1.79 -16.84
CA ASN A 56 -1.75 -0.47 -16.24
C ASN A 56 -2.82 -0.35 -15.16
N VAL A 57 -2.44 0.19 -14.01
CA VAL A 57 -3.37 0.44 -12.90
C VAL A 57 -4.27 1.62 -13.27
N LYS A 58 -5.50 1.33 -13.72
CA LYS A 58 -6.49 2.35 -14.07
C LYS A 58 -7.05 3.01 -12.83
N THR A 59 -7.63 2.22 -11.95
CA THR A 59 -8.17 2.69 -10.66
C THR A 59 -8.30 1.53 -9.69
N VAL A 60 -7.67 1.66 -8.53
CA VAL A 60 -7.82 0.78 -7.38
C VAL A 60 -8.28 1.64 -6.21
N LYS A 61 -9.46 1.31 -5.69
CA LYS A 61 -10.08 1.97 -4.54
C LYS A 61 -10.17 0.98 -3.39
N LEU A 62 -9.48 1.29 -2.30
CA LEU A 62 -9.45 0.48 -1.08
C LEU A 62 -10.05 1.28 0.07
N LEU A 63 -10.81 0.60 0.92
CA LEU A 63 -11.37 1.15 2.14
C LEU A 63 -10.70 0.48 3.34
N PHE A 64 -10.30 1.30 4.31
CA PHE A 64 -9.64 0.88 5.54
C PHE A 64 -10.45 1.38 6.73
N PRO A 65 -10.84 0.52 7.68
CA PRO A 65 -11.48 0.98 8.90
C PRO A 65 -10.50 1.86 9.69
N SER A 66 -11.02 2.91 10.31
CA SER A 66 -10.28 3.69 11.28
C SER A 66 -9.94 2.82 12.49
N GLU A 67 -8.77 3.06 13.07
CA GLU A 67 -8.36 2.38 14.30
C GLU A 67 -8.94 3.03 15.55
N THR A 68 -9.40 4.27 15.45
CA THR A 68 -9.84 5.08 16.59
C THR A 68 -11.34 5.32 16.61
N ARG A 69 -12.04 5.08 15.48
CA ARG A 69 -13.48 5.32 15.34
C ARG A 69 -14.10 4.16 14.58
N GLU A 70 -15.07 3.48 15.18
CA GLU A 70 -15.66 2.26 14.60
C GLU A 70 -16.47 2.54 13.32
N ASP A 71 -17.10 3.71 13.22
CA ASP A 71 -17.98 4.10 12.10
C ASP A 71 -17.27 4.88 10.99
N LEU A 72 -15.92 4.94 11.02
CA LEU A 72 -15.14 5.70 10.05
C LEU A 72 -14.31 4.77 9.18
N THR A 73 -14.38 4.97 7.87
CA THR A 73 -13.49 4.32 6.90
C THR A 73 -12.68 5.36 6.13
N HIS A 74 -11.38 5.11 6.00
CA HIS A 74 -10.48 5.85 5.15
C HIS A 74 -10.46 5.25 3.74
N THR A 75 -10.53 6.12 2.74
CA THR A 75 -10.44 5.77 1.34
C THR A 75 -9.03 6.02 0.82
N LEU A 76 -8.47 5.00 0.17
CA LEU A 76 -7.30 5.11 -0.68
C LEU A 76 -7.72 4.92 -2.13
N VAL A 77 -7.23 5.80 -3.01
CA VAL A 77 -7.33 5.66 -4.46
C VAL A 77 -5.92 5.65 -5.05
N ILE A 78 -5.62 4.63 -5.84
CA ILE A 78 -4.40 4.50 -6.64
C ILE A 78 -4.85 4.29 -8.10
N GLY A 79 -4.44 5.15 -9.01
CA GLY A 79 -4.82 5.01 -10.43
C GLY A 79 -4.06 5.96 -11.31
N GLU A 80 -4.43 6.05 -12.59
CA GLU A 80 -3.69 6.84 -13.59
C GLU A 80 -3.43 8.29 -13.18
N TYR A 81 -4.39 8.89 -12.47
CA TYR A 81 -4.32 10.29 -12.05
C TYR A 81 -3.43 10.55 -10.82
N GLY A 82 -3.08 9.51 -10.06
CA GLY A 82 -2.22 9.62 -8.89
C GLY A 82 -2.57 8.66 -7.76
N VAL A 83 -1.92 8.92 -6.61
CA VAL A 83 -2.18 8.25 -5.33
C VAL A 83 -2.80 9.26 -4.39
N LYS A 84 -3.93 8.93 -3.77
CA LYS A 84 -4.60 9.80 -2.77
C LYS A 84 -5.18 8.97 -1.64
N CYS A 85 -4.94 9.42 -0.40
CA CYS A 85 -5.59 8.88 0.78
C CYS A 85 -6.19 10.01 1.62
N ASP A 86 -7.40 9.81 2.12
CA ASP A 86 -8.16 10.78 2.92
C ASP A 86 -7.85 10.74 4.42
N CYS A 87 -6.97 9.85 4.88
CA CYS A 87 -6.56 9.82 6.27
C CYS A 87 -5.77 11.08 6.64
N GLU A 88 -5.82 11.50 7.91
CA GLU A 88 -5.16 12.72 8.40
C GLU A 88 -3.67 12.81 8.03
N ALA A 89 -2.95 11.69 8.13
CA ALA A 89 -1.51 11.64 7.82
C ALA A 89 -1.20 12.00 6.36
N SER A 90 -2.07 11.60 5.41
CA SER A 90 -1.93 11.93 3.99
C SER A 90 -2.56 13.27 3.69
N ALA A 91 -3.80 13.51 4.13
CA ALA A 91 -4.58 14.70 3.81
C ALA A 91 -4.00 15.99 4.41
N LEU A 92 -3.51 15.96 5.65
CA LEU A 92 -3.01 17.16 6.35
C LEU A 92 -1.49 17.33 6.25
N ARG A 93 -0.74 16.23 6.14
CA ARG A 93 0.73 16.27 6.21
C ARG A 93 1.42 15.91 4.89
N GLY A 94 0.68 15.45 3.88
CA GLY A 94 1.25 15.01 2.61
C GLY A 94 2.17 13.79 2.74
N TYR A 95 2.07 13.03 3.83
CA TYR A 95 2.95 11.88 4.05
C TYR A 95 2.38 10.61 3.44
N ILE A 96 3.30 9.76 2.97
CA ILE A 96 2.97 8.38 2.66
C ILE A 96 2.50 7.68 3.94
N CYS A 97 1.19 7.49 4.05
CA CYS A 97 0.56 6.84 5.19
C CYS A 97 0.57 5.31 5.05
N SER A 98 0.15 4.61 6.11
CA SER A 98 0.09 3.15 6.11
C SER A 98 -0.92 2.58 5.11
N HIS A 99 -1.96 3.34 4.77
CA HIS A 99 -2.95 2.92 3.78
C HIS A 99 -2.35 2.90 2.38
N ILE A 100 -1.62 3.96 2.00
CA ILE A 100 -0.88 4.01 0.73
C ILE A 100 0.09 2.83 0.63
N VAL A 101 0.87 2.58 1.68
CA VAL A 101 1.78 1.43 1.73
C VAL A 101 1.04 0.11 1.56
N ALA A 102 -0.09 -0.09 2.26
CA ALA A 102 -0.87 -1.32 2.14
C ALA A 102 -1.40 -1.50 0.71
N GLY A 103 -1.86 -0.42 0.05
CA GLY A 103 -2.30 -0.46 -1.34
C GLY A 103 -1.17 -0.83 -2.31
N LEU A 104 0.02 -0.28 -2.12
CA LEU A 104 1.21 -0.63 -2.93
C LEU A 104 1.61 -2.09 -2.76
N ILE A 105 1.54 -2.63 -1.54
CA ILE A 105 1.79 -4.04 -1.26
C ILE A 105 0.73 -4.92 -1.95
N ILE A 106 -0.55 -4.54 -1.90
CA ILE A 106 -1.63 -5.27 -2.58
C ILE A 106 -1.40 -5.31 -4.09
N LEU A 107 -1.01 -4.18 -4.69
CA LEU A 107 -0.69 -4.13 -6.12
C LEU A 107 0.48 -5.06 -6.46
N ASP A 108 1.59 -4.98 -5.72
CA ASP A 108 2.73 -5.87 -5.89
C ASP A 108 2.35 -7.35 -5.77
N MET A 109 1.51 -7.70 -4.79
CA MET A 109 0.99 -9.06 -4.61
C MET A 109 0.09 -9.49 -5.78
N PHE A 110 -0.77 -8.60 -6.27
CA PHE A 110 -1.65 -8.88 -7.40
C PHE A 110 -0.87 -9.11 -8.68
N PHE A 111 0.07 -8.23 -9.04
CA PHE A 111 0.85 -8.39 -10.26
C PHE A 111 1.65 -9.68 -10.24
N LYS A 112 2.25 -10.03 -9.10
CA LYS A 112 2.93 -11.32 -8.91
C LYS A 112 1.99 -12.51 -9.10
N SER A 113 0.75 -12.45 -8.61
CA SER A 113 -0.20 -13.56 -8.76
C SER A 113 -0.63 -13.80 -10.20
N VAL A 114 -0.59 -12.76 -11.05
CA VAL A 114 -0.88 -12.86 -12.49
C VAL A 114 0.38 -13.02 -13.35
N GLY A 115 1.53 -13.32 -12.74
CA GLY A 115 2.79 -13.57 -13.45
C GLY A 115 3.41 -12.32 -14.09
N ARG A 116 3.08 -11.13 -13.57
CA ARG A 116 3.62 -9.84 -14.03
C ARG A 116 4.51 -9.22 -12.97
N GLU A 117 5.48 -8.42 -13.40
CA GLU A 117 6.28 -7.64 -12.48
C GLU A 117 5.65 -6.28 -12.21
N PHE A 118 5.57 -5.91 -10.93
CA PHE A 118 5.26 -4.56 -10.48
C PHE A 118 6.38 -4.12 -9.56
N SER A 119 6.88 -2.91 -9.79
CA SER A 119 7.92 -2.32 -8.96
C SER A 119 7.40 -1.03 -8.36
N ILE A 120 7.28 -1.03 -7.02
CA ILE A 120 6.97 0.17 -6.25
C ILE A 120 8.00 1.27 -6.56
N ARG A 121 9.28 0.88 -6.78
CA ARG A 121 10.38 1.80 -7.09
C ARG A 121 10.17 2.61 -8.35
N SER A 122 9.53 2.03 -9.36
CA SER A 122 9.32 2.69 -10.65
C SER A 122 7.87 3.12 -10.87
N PHE A 123 7.03 3.10 -9.83
CA PHE A 123 5.61 3.41 -9.96
C PHE A 123 5.39 4.93 -10.13
N PRO A 124 5.05 5.43 -11.33
CA PRO A 124 5.11 6.86 -11.64
C PRO A 124 4.20 7.73 -10.75
N GLN A 125 3.04 7.19 -10.38
CA GLN A 125 2.04 7.90 -9.58
C GLN A 125 2.50 8.11 -8.13
N LEU A 126 3.32 7.21 -7.60
CA LEU A 126 3.94 7.39 -6.28
C LEU A 126 5.03 8.48 -6.34
N HIS A 127 5.85 8.50 -7.38
CA HIS A 127 6.85 9.56 -7.58
C HIS A 127 6.21 10.93 -7.71
N LYS A 128 5.11 11.03 -8.45
CA LYS A 128 4.31 12.26 -8.54
C LYS A 128 3.81 12.70 -7.17
N TYR A 129 3.22 11.79 -6.39
CA TYR A 129 2.76 12.09 -5.02
C TYR A 129 3.90 12.60 -4.12
N ILE A 130 5.06 11.94 -4.18
CA ILE A 130 6.23 12.35 -3.39
C ILE A 130 6.76 13.71 -3.85
N LYS A 131 6.73 14.02 -5.14
CA LYS A 131 7.14 15.34 -5.63
C LYS A 131 6.17 16.43 -5.17
N GLU A 132 4.87 16.15 -5.19
CA GLU A 132 3.82 17.09 -4.79
C GLU A 132 3.81 17.37 -3.27
N HIS A 133 4.22 16.40 -2.45
CA HIS A 133 4.12 16.50 -1.00
C HIS A 133 5.44 16.42 -0.23
N GLY A 134 6.51 15.93 -0.86
CA GLY A 134 7.84 15.74 -0.26
C GLY A 134 8.70 17.01 -0.22
N GLY A 135 8.20 18.12 -0.78
CA GLY A 135 8.86 19.43 -0.77
C GLY A 135 8.79 20.21 0.55
N ASN A 136 7.94 19.82 1.51
CA ASN A 136 7.86 20.46 2.82
C ASN A 136 8.86 19.86 3.82
N LYS A 137 10.15 19.95 3.49
CA LYS A 137 11.24 19.83 4.47
C LYS A 137 12.06 21.12 4.49
N SER A 138 11.46 22.15 5.07
CA SER A 138 12.12 23.27 5.75
C SER A 138 11.05 24.23 6.25
#